data_AF-A0A3N4GE02-F1
#
_entry.id   AF-A0A3N4GE02-F1
#
_cell.length_a   1.000
_cell.length_b   1.000
_cell.length_c   1.000
_cell.angle_alpha   90.00
_cell.angle_beta   90.00
_cell.angle_gamma   90.00
#
_symmetry.space_group_name_H-M   'P 1'
#
loop_
_entity.id
_entity.type
_entity.pdbx_description
1 polymer ?
#
loop_
_entity_poly.entity_id
_entity_poly.type
_entity_poly.pdbx_seq_one_letter_code
_entity_poly.pdbx_strand_id
1 'polypeptide(L)' 'MMTKTIKLQIYPTSEQIVLFREVQHVFTKACNYVSQYVFDNDFELNQRILHDALYRILRSDFDLQSQMAQSVI' A
#
# COMPACT_ATOMS: atom_id res chain seq x y z
N MET A 1 -14.49 17.80 20.45
CA MET A 1 -14.82 17.54 19.03
C MET A 1 -15.53 16.19 18.98
N MET A 2 -16.76 16.11 18.46
CA MET A 2 -17.51 14.86 18.43
C MET A 2 -17.31 14.18 17.06
N THR A 3 -16.57 13.06 17.04
CA THR A 3 -16.38 12.26 15.83
C THR A 3 -17.62 11.40 15.60
N LYS A 4 -18.15 11.41 14.38
CA LYS A 4 -19.23 10.52 13.97
C LYS A 4 -18.68 9.48 12.99
N THR A 5 -19.00 8.21 13.22
CA THR A 5 -18.56 7.09 12.38
C THR A 5 -19.77 6.44 11.72
N ILE A 6 -19.65 6.10 10.45
CA ILE A 6 -20.68 5.40 9.66
C ILE A 6 -20.09 4.07 9.18
N LYS A 7 -20.90 3.01 9.19
CA LYS A 7 -20.59 1.74 8.53
C LYS A 7 -21.38 1.67 7.24
N LEU A 8 -20.69 1.54 6.11
CA LEU A 8 -21.29 1.41 4.79
C LEU A 8 -20.83 0.11 4.14
N GLN A 9 -21.77 -0.65 3.60
CA GLN A 9 -21.47 -1.81 2.75
C GLN A 9 -21.54 -1.36 1.29
N ILE A 10 -20.48 -1.63 0.54
CA ILE A 10 -20.38 -1.29 -0.88
C ILE A 10 -20.72 -2.55 -1.68
N TYR A 11 -21.58 -2.42 -2.70
CA TYR A 11 -21.91 -3.47 -3.64
C TYR A 11 -21.27 -3.15 -4.99
N PRO A 12 -20.07 -3.67 -5.28
CA PRO A 12 -19.36 -3.33 -6.50
C PRO A 12 -19.99 -4.01 -7.72
N THR A 13 -19.93 -3.33 -8.87
CA THR A 13 -20.25 -3.94 -10.17
C THR A 13 -19.17 -4.95 -10.57
N SER A 14 -19.44 -5.77 -11.59
CA SER A 14 -18.47 -6.73 -12.12
C SER A 14 -17.18 -6.05 -12.58
N GLU A 15 -17.26 -4.88 -13.21
CA GLU A 15 -16.10 -4.09 -13.64
C GLU A 15 -15.30 -3.57 -12.44
N GLN A 16 -15.98 -3.07 -11.40
CA GLN A 16 -15.33 -2.60 -10.18
C GLN A 16 -14.61 -3.73 -9.44
N ILE A 17 -15.18 -4.94 -9.42
CA ILE A 17 -14.52 -6.12 -8.84
C ILE A 17 -13.20 -6.41 -9.56
N VAL A 18 -13.17 -6.31 -10.89
CA VAL A 18 -11.93 -6.51 -11.67
C VAL A 18 -10.89 -5.45 -11.31
N LEU A 19 -11.28 -4.17 -11.30
CA LEU A 19 -10.38 -3.08 -10.90
C LEU A 19 -9.86 -3.26 -9.46
N PHE A 20 -10.70 -3.70 -8.53
CA PHE A 20 -10.26 -3.97 -7.16
C PHE A 20 -9.23 -5.11 -7.10
N ARG A 21 -9.40 -6.17 -7.89
CA ARG A 21 -8.42 -7.26 -7.96
C ARG A 21 -7.09 -6.80 -8.52
N GLU A 22 -7.09 -5.93 -9.51
CA GLU A 22 -5.86 -5.33 -10.06
C GLU A 22 -5.14 -4.49 -9.01
N VAL A 23 -5.88 -3.62 -8.29
CA VAL A 23 -5.33 -2.82 -7.18
C VAL A 23 -4.77 -3.74 -6.08
N GLN A 24 -5.49 -4.79 -5.70
CA GLN A 24 -5.01 -5.77 -4.71
C GLN A 24 -3.72 -6.43 -5.17
N HIS A 25 -3.61 -6.83 -6.44
CA HIS A 25 -2.41 -7.45 -6.99
C HIS A 25 -1.21 -6.51 -6.96
N VAL A 26 -1.39 -5.25 -7.36
CA VAL A 26 -0.34 -4.22 -7.28
C VAL A 26 0.08 -3.99 -5.84
N PHE A 27 -0.88 -3.88 -4.92
CA PHE A 27 -0.61 -3.73 -3.49
C PHE A 27 0.18 -4.92 -2.92
N THR A 28 -0.21 -6.16 -3.22
CA THR A 28 0.54 -7.36 -2.79
C THR A 28 1.96 -7.38 -3.35
N LYS A 29 2.16 -7.00 -4.62
CA LYS A 29 3.50 -6.90 -5.19
C LYS A 29 4.35 -5.86 -4.47
N ALA A 30 3.78 -4.72 -4.13
CA ALA A 30 4.45 -3.69 -3.36
C ALA A 30 4.83 -4.17 -1.95
N CYS A 31 3.95 -4.88 -1.25
CA CYS A 31 4.26 -5.50 0.04
C CYS A 31 5.42 -6.49 -0.06
N ASN A 32 5.42 -7.34 -1.09
CA ASN A 32 6.51 -8.28 -1.32
C ASN A 32 7.83 -7.57 -1.59
N TYR A 33 7.78 -6.46 -2.35
CA TYR A 33 8.97 -5.64 -2.61
C TYR A 33 9.54 -5.02 -1.34
N VAL A 34 8.70 -4.43 -0.49
CA VAL A 34 9.15 -3.89 0.81
C VAL A 34 9.68 -5.00 1.71
N SER A 35 9.01 -6.15 1.77
CA SER A 35 9.49 -7.31 2.55
C SER A 35 10.85 -7.80 2.08
N GLN A 36 11.09 -7.82 0.77
CA GLN A 36 12.37 -8.21 0.20
C GLN A 36 13.44 -7.17 0.53
N TYR A 37 13.14 -5.88 0.38
CA TYR A 37 14.06 -4.80 0.77
C TYR A 37 14.47 -4.91 2.24
N VAL A 38 13.52 -5.12 3.15
CA VAL A 38 13.80 -5.29 4.58
C VAL A 38 14.72 -6.50 4.81
N PHE A 39 14.44 -7.63 4.16
CA PHE A 39 15.26 -8.83 4.26
C PHE A 39 16.71 -8.60 3.78
N ASP A 40 16.87 -7.87 2.68
CA ASP A 40 18.19 -7.58 2.08
C ASP A 40 18.96 -6.47 2.82
N ASN A 41 18.31 -5.71 3.70
CA ASN A 41 18.88 -4.56 4.43
C ASN A 41 18.84 -4.78 5.94
N ASP A 42 19.36 -5.93 6.40
CA ASP A 42 19.58 -6.28 7.81
C ASP A 42 18.32 -6.22 8.71
N PHE A 43 17.14 -6.41 8.11
CA PHE A 43 15.85 -6.28 8.81
C PHE A 43 15.66 -4.92 9.48
N GLU A 44 16.10 -3.84 8.84
CA GLU A 44 15.80 -2.48 9.28
C GLU A 44 14.28 -2.22 9.20
N LEU A 45 13.67 -1.92 10.35
CA LEU A 45 12.21 -1.70 10.49
C LEU A 45 11.88 -0.26 10.90
N ASN A 46 12.86 0.63 10.95
CA ASN A 46 12.61 2.03 11.25
C ASN A 46 11.79 2.68 10.12
N GLN A 47 10.58 3.11 10.48
CA GLN A 47 9.62 3.67 9.53
C GLN A 47 10.17 4.87 8.75
N ARG A 48 10.98 5.73 9.37
CA ARG A 48 11.57 6.89 8.66
C ARG A 48 12.57 6.42 7.61
N ILE A 49 13.43 5.48 7.96
CA ILE A 49 14.45 4.93 7.06
C ILE A 49 13.78 4.23 5.88
N LEU A 50 12.80 3.37 6.16
CA LEU A 50 12.04 2.68 5.12
C LEU A 50 11.26 3.66 4.24
N HIS A 51 10.63 4.68 4.83
CA HIS A 51 9.93 5.69 4.07
C HIS A 51 10.86 6.45 3.11
N ASP A 52 12.01 6.92 3.59
CA ASP A 52 12.96 7.67 2.78
C ASP A 52 13.54 6.82 1.63
N ALA A 53 13.73 5.53 1.86
CA ALA A 53 14.21 4.59 0.85
C ALA A 53 13.14 4.16 -0.17
N LEU A 54 11.92 3.88 0.29
CA LEU A 54 10.92 3.13 -0.49
C LEU A 54 9.77 3.99 -1.01
N TYR A 55 9.42 5.10 -0.34
CA TYR A 55 8.20 5.85 -0.67
C TYR A 55 8.17 6.35 -2.11
N ARG A 56 9.30 6.84 -2.63
CA ARG A 56 9.38 7.31 -4.02
C ARG A 56 9.17 6.17 -5.02
N ILE A 57 9.79 5.03 -4.77
CA ILE A 57 9.67 3.82 -5.61
C ILE A 57 8.22 3.33 -5.61
N LEU A 58 7.58 3.27 -4.43
CA LEU A 58 6.17 2.87 -4.32
C LEU A 58 5.22 3.83 -5.06
N ARG A 59 5.52 5.13 -5.06
CA ARG A 59 4.73 6.15 -5.77
C ARG A 59 4.94 6.13 -7.28
N SER A 60 6.14 5.83 -7.77
CA SER A 60 6.47 5.86 -9.21
C SER A 60 6.30 4.52 -9.90
N ASP A 61 6.88 3.46 -9.33
CA ASP A 61 7.09 2.19 -10.03
C ASP A 61 5.90 1.25 -9.82
N PHE A 62 5.24 1.35 -8.67
CA PHE A 62 4.00 0.63 -8.36
C PHE A 62 2.74 1.49 -8.55
N ASP A 63 2.91 2.78 -8.88
CA ASP A 63 1.82 3.76 -9.03
C ASP A 63 0.83 3.78 -7.84
N LEU A 64 1.30 3.46 -6.63
CA LEU A 64 0.44 3.43 -5.46
C LEU A 64 0.10 4.84 -5.03
N GLN A 65 -1.18 5.12 -4.77
CA GLN A 65 -1.59 6.38 -4.14
C GLN A 65 -0.93 6.60 -2.78
N SER A 66 -0.80 7.85 -2.35
CA SER A 66 -0.05 8.23 -1.14
C SER A 66 -0.45 7.41 0.10
N GLN A 67 -1.74 7.24 0.36
CA GLN A 67 -2.23 6.44 1.51
C GLN A 67 -1.86 4.95 1.41
N MET A 68 -1.91 4.37 0.21
CA MET A 68 -1.51 2.99 0.00
C MET A 68 0.00 2.80 0.14
N ALA A 69 0.80 3.69 -0.46
CA ALA A 69 2.24 3.68 -0.30
C ALA A 69 2.67 3.76 1.18
N GLN A 70 2.01 4.62 1.97
CA GLN A 70 2.23 4.71 3.42
C GLN A 70 1.79 3.46 4.19
N SER A 71 0.80 2.73 3.70
CA SER A 71 0.31 1.51 4.36
C SER A 71 1.19 0.29 4.09
N VAL A 72 2.01 0.35 3.03
CA VAL A 72 2.93 -0.73 2.62
C VAL A 72 4.30 -0.61 3.31
N ILE A 73 4.67 0.60 3.72
CA ILE A 73 5.91 0.91 4.48
C ILE A 73 5.68 0.65 5.97
#